data_AF-A0A0J1FBE4-F1
#
_entry.id   AF-A0A0J1FBE4-F1
#
_cell.length_a   1.000
_cell.length_b   1.000
_cell.length_c   1.000
_cell.angle_alpha   90.00
_cell.angle_beta   90.00
_cell.angle_gamma   90.00
#
_symmetry.space_group_name_H-M   'P 1'
#
loop_
_entity.id
_entity.type
_entity.pdbx_description
1 polymer ?
#
loop_
_entity_poly.entity_id
_entity_poly.type
_entity_poly.pdbx_seq_one_letter_code
_entity_poly.pdbx_strand_id
1 'polypeptide(L)'
;MNYAKKQMAGYIAVMVIGLLIIIVALFGNLPGDLKTGILSGGIGGFLITGTVGIVMSFNLMRHPDQARKLEISKTEERNQYIRMKTHSSIFQVSLYLESMATIISLIMGQREISLTLAVLLIVQIALNIGFAIYYSKRY
;
A
#
# COMPACT_ATOMS: atom_id res chain seq x y z
N MET A 1 -1.01 -8.51 -22.21
CA MET A 1 -2.10 -7.52 -21.97
C MET A 1 -3.10 -7.86 -20.85
N ASN A 2 -3.23 -9.12 -20.41
CA ASN A 2 -4.17 -9.50 -19.34
C ASN A 2 -3.73 -9.01 -17.95
N TYR A 3 -2.41 -8.83 -17.76
CA TYR A 3 -1.81 -8.38 -16.50
C TYR A 3 -2.19 -6.93 -16.13
N ALA A 4 -2.08 -5.99 -17.08
CA ALA A 4 -2.41 -4.58 -16.84
C ALA A 4 -3.90 -4.39 -16.48
N LYS A 5 -4.79 -5.14 -17.14
CA LYS A 5 -6.23 -5.14 -16.82
C LYS A 5 -6.51 -5.68 -15.43
N LYS A 6 -5.86 -6.79 -15.03
CA LYS A 6 -6.00 -7.36 -13.68
C LYS A 6 -5.48 -6.41 -12.60
N GLN A 7 -4.36 -5.73 -12.87
CA GLN A 7 -3.79 -4.73 -11.96
C GLN A 7 -4.70 -3.51 -11.82
N MET A 8 -5.27 -3.03 -12.93
CA MET A 8 -6.25 -1.94 -12.93
C MET A 8 -7.50 -2.31 -12.12
N ALA A 9 -8.03 -3.52 -12.30
CA ALA A 9 -9.18 -4.00 -11.53
C ALA A 9 -8.89 -4.04 -10.02
N GLY A 10 -7.67 -4.43 -9.62
CA GLY A 10 -7.24 -4.39 -8.23
C GLY A 10 -7.26 -2.97 -7.65
N TYR A 11 -6.72 -1.98 -8.38
CA TYR A 11 -6.74 -0.59 -7.93
C TYR A 11 -8.15 0.01 -7.88
N ILE A 12 -9.03 -0.38 -8.81
CA ILE A 12 -10.45 -0.02 -8.76
C ILE A 12 -11.11 -0.58 -7.50
N ALA A 13 -10.84 -1.84 -7.15
CA ALA A 13 -11.38 -2.44 -5.93
C ALA A 13 -10.92 -1.67 -4.67
N VAL A 14 -9.63 -1.32 -4.59
CA VAL A 14 -9.08 -0.50 -3.49
C VAL A 14 -9.77 0.87 -3.42
N MET A 15 -10.02 1.51 -4.57
CA MET A 15 -10.72 2.79 -4.65
C MET A 15 -12.18 2.68 -4.20
N VAL A 16 -12.89 1.63 -4.60
CA VAL A 16 -14.28 1.38 -4.20
C VAL A 16 -14.38 1.13 -2.69
N ILE A 17 -13.46 0.34 -2.13
CA ILE A 17 -13.38 0.13 -0.67
C ILE A 17 -13.16 1.46 0.05
N GLY A 18 -12.23 2.29 -0.44
CA GLY A 18 -12.01 3.64 0.10
C GLY A 18 -13.26 4.52 0.07
N LEU A 19 -13.98 4.51 -1.05
CA LEU A 19 -15.26 5.23 -1.20
C LEU A 19 -16.32 4.75 -0.20
N LEU A 20 -16.47 3.44 -0.01
CA LEU A 20 -17.41 2.88 0.95
C LEU A 20 -17.08 3.32 2.38
N ILE A 21 -15.80 3.28 2.76
CA ILE A 21 -15.34 3.72 4.09
C ILE A 21 -15.66 5.21 4.30
N ILE A 22 -15.42 6.06 3.27
CA ILE A 22 -15.75 7.49 3.33
C ILE A 22 -17.26 7.72 3.46
N ILE A 23 -18.08 6.98 2.71
CA ILE A 23 -19.55 7.07 2.81
C ILE A 23 -20.00 6.70 4.23
N VAL A 24 -19.49 5.60 4.79
CA VAL A 24 -19.78 5.20 6.17
C VAL A 24 -19.32 6.26 7.17
N ALA A 25 -18.18 6.91 6.94
CA ALA A 25 -17.71 7.99 7.80
C ALA A 25 -18.57 9.26 7.72
N LEU A 26 -19.12 9.57 6.54
CA LEU A 26 -19.95 10.75 6.33
C LEU A 26 -21.36 10.59 6.94
N PHE A 27 -21.97 9.42 6.73
CA PHE A 27 -23.36 9.13 7.11
C PHE A 27 -23.50 8.32 8.41
N GLY A 28 -22.42 7.75 8.92
CA GLY A 28 -22.40 7.05 10.20
C GLY A 28 -22.40 8.01 11.38
N ASN A 29 -23.06 7.61 12.46
CA ASN A 29 -23.10 8.34 13.73
C ASN A 29 -21.79 8.09 14.52
N LEU A 30 -20.67 8.55 13.98
CA LEU A 30 -19.35 8.38 14.56
C LEU A 30 -18.95 9.64 15.37
N PRO A 31 -18.13 9.48 16.43
CA PRO A 31 -17.52 10.61 17.13
C PRO A 31 -16.75 11.52 16.16
N GLY A 32 -16.78 12.84 16.41
CA GLY A 32 -16.20 13.85 15.50
C GLY A 32 -14.72 13.62 15.17
N ASP A 33 -13.91 13.26 16.17
CA ASP A 33 -12.47 12.99 15.98
C ASP A 33 -12.21 11.71 15.20
N LEU A 34 -13.04 10.69 15.38
CA LEU A 34 -12.94 9.45 14.62
C LEU A 34 -13.35 9.67 13.16
N LYS A 35 -14.35 10.51 12.93
CA LYS A 35 -14.81 10.89 11.59
C LYS A 35 -13.75 11.64 10.79
N THR A 36 -13.07 12.62 11.40
CA THR A 36 -11.98 13.36 10.72
C THR A 36 -10.77 12.48 10.45
N GLY A 37 -10.41 11.58 11.38
CA GLY A 37 -9.36 10.58 11.18
C GLY A 37 -9.67 9.61 10.03
N ILE A 38 -10.89 9.07 9.98
CA ILE A 38 -11.30 8.15 8.90
C ILE A 38 -11.39 8.88 7.54
N LEU A 39 -11.87 10.13 7.52
CA LEU A 39 -11.94 10.91 6.28
C LEU A 39 -10.54 11.23 5.74
N SER A 40 -9.64 11.73 6.58
CA SER A 40 -8.27 12.06 6.18
C SER A 40 -7.47 10.82 5.75
N GLY A 41 -7.57 9.72 6.52
CA GLY A 41 -6.94 8.44 6.16
C GLY A 41 -7.56 7.76 4.95
N GLY A 42 -8.89 7.81 4.81
CA GLY A 42 -9.64 7.25 3.69
C GLY A 42 -9.34 7.95 2.37
N ILE A 43 -9.34 9.28 2.39
CA ILE A 43 -9.01 10.10 1.22
C ILE A 43 -7.53 9.95 0.88
N GLY A 44 -6.64 10.10 1.86
CA GLY A 44 -5.19 10.06 1.63
C GLY A 44 -4.69 8.68 1.21
N GLY A 45 -5.10 7.61 1.90
CA GLY A 45 -4.60 6.26 1.66
C GLY A 45 -5.24 5.61 0.44
N PHE A 46 -6.58 5.48 0.43
CA PHE A 46 -7.27 4.67 -0.55
C PHE A 46 -7.56 5.40 -1.86
N LEU A 47 -8.00 6.66 -1.82
CA LEU A 47 -8.32 7.39 -3.06
C LEU A 47 -7.07 7.77 -3.84
N ILE A 48 -6.02 8.28 -3.19
CA ILE A 48 -4.77 8.63 -3.89
C ILE A 48 -4.11 7.37 -4.47
N THR A 49 -3.98 6.30 -3.66
CA THR A 49 -3.35 5.06 -4.14
C THR A 49 -4.18 4.40 -5.26
N GLY A 50 -5.51 4.41 -5.14
CA GLY A 50 -6.41 3.90 -6.17
C GLY A 50 -6.30 4.69 -7.47
N THR A 51 -6.37 6.02 -7.41
CA THR A 51 -6.29 6.89 -8.60
C THR A 51 -4.93 6.81 -9.29
N VAL A 52 -3.83 6.91 -8.55
CA VAL A 52 -2.47 6.78 -9.13
C VAL A 52 -2.28 5.41 -9.77
N GLY A 53 -2.75 4.34 -9.11
CA GLY A 53 -2.69 2.97 -9.64
C GLY A 53 -3.50 2.78 -10.93
N ILE A 54 -4.69 3.39 -11.00
CA ILE A 54 -5.53 3.40 -12.22
C ILE A 54 -4.84 4.16 -13.34
N VAL A 55 -4.30 5.36 -13.08
CA VAL A 55 -3.60 6.18 -14.08
C VAL A 55 -2.37 5.45 -14.61
N MET A 56 -1.55 4.85 -13.74
CA MET A 56 -0.40 4.06 -14.16
C MET A 56 -0.82 2.87 -15.03
N SER A 57 -1.87 2.15 -14.63
CA SER A 57 -2.37 0.98 -15.38
C SER A 57 -2.95 1.40 -16.74
N PHE A 58 -3.64 2.53 -16.80
CA PHE A 58 -4.18 3.10 -18.03
C PHE A 58 -3.06 3.55 -18.98
N ASN A 59 -2.03 4.22 -18.46
CA ASN A 59 -0.87 4.62 -19.25
C ASN A 59 -0.13 3.40 -19.83
N LEU A 60 -0.02 2.33 -19.03
CA LEU A 60 0.56 1.06 -19.46
C LEU A 60 -0.27 0.38 -20.56
N MET A 61 -1.60 0.51 -20.53
CA MET A 61 -2.49 0.01 -21.59
C MET A 61 -2.42 0.84 -22.87
N ARG A 62 -2.16 2.15 -22.76
CA ARG A 62 -2.06 3.08 -23.89
C ARG A 62 -0.73 2.95 -24.66
N HIS A 63 0.33 2.49 -24.00
CA HIS A 63 1.64 2.25 -24.61
C HIS A 63 1.98 0.74 -24.68
N PRO A 64 1.50 0.01 -25.72
CA PRO A 64 1.66 -1.44 -25.80
C PRO A 64 3.12 -1.89 -25.89
N ASP A 65 4.02 -1.08 -26.44
CA ASP A 65 5.46 -1.37 -26.48
C ASP A 65 6.10 -1.38 -25.10
N GLN A 66 5.66 -0.48 -24.20
CA GLN A 66 6.11 -0.45 -22.82
C GLN A 66 5.53 -1.64 -22.04
N ALA A 67 4.26 -2.00 -22.28
CA ALA A 67 3.64 -3.17 -21.66
C ALA A 67 4.32 -4.48 -22.08
N ARG A 68 4.69 -4.63 -23.36
CA ARG A 68 5.39 -5.81 -23.86
C ARG A 68 6.80 -5.92 -23.28
N LYS A 69 7.54 -4.81 -23.22
CA LYS A 69 8.84 -4.76 -22.53
C LYS A 69 8.71 -5.13 -21.05
N LEU A 70 7.66 -4.66 -20.37
CA LEU A 70 7.40 -5.01 -18.98
C LEU A 70 7.11 -6.51 -18.81
N GLU A 71 6.29 -7.11 -19.68
CA GLU A 71 5.98 -8.53 -19.66
C GLU A 71 7.21 -9.41 -19.91
N ILE A 72 8.07 -9.06 -20.88
CA ILE A 72 9.33 -9.77 -21.13
C ILE A 72 10.29 -9.61 -19.94
N SER A 73 10.44 -8.39 -19.44
CA SER A 73 11.32 -8.09 -18.31
C SER A 73 10.94 -8.79 -17.01
N LYS A 74 9.67 -9.22 -16.87
CA LYS A 74 9.22 -9.98 -15.70
C LYS A 74 9.66 -11.42 -15.74
N THR A 75 9.94 -11.97 -16.91
CA THR A 75 10.34 -13.38 -17.07
C THR A 75 11.85 -13.55 -16.92
N GLU A 76 12.62 -12.48 -17.10
CA GLU A 76 14.07 -12.51 -16.90
C GLU A 76 14.45 -12.59 -15.42
N GLU A 77 15.24 -13.61 -15.05
CA GLU A 77 15.70 -13.86 -13.67
C GLU A 77 16.42 -12.65 -13.07
N ARG A 78 17.27 -11.95 -13.86
CA ARG A 78 18.01 -10.78 -13.39
C ARG A 78 17.07 -9.65 -12.94
N ASN A 79 16.01 -9.41 -13.70
CA ASN A 79 15.08 -8.34 -13.37
C ASN A 79 14.15 -8.72 -12.21
N GLN A 80 13.81 -10.01 -12.08
CA GLN A 80 13.13 -10.51 -10.88
C GLN A 80 13.99 -10.32 -9.63
N TYR A 81 15.29 -10.64 -9.70
CA TYR A 81 16.23 -10.43 -8.61
C TYR A 81 16.36 -8.95 -8.22
N ILE A 82 16.53 -8.06 -9.20
CA ILE A 82 16.59 -6.61 -8.96
C ILE A 82 15.31 -6.14 -8.27
N ARG A 83 14.14 -6.52 -8.78
CA ARG A 83 12.85 -6.17 -8.17
C ARG A 83 12.75 -6.66 -6.73
N MET A 84 13.11 -7.91 -6.47
CA MET A 84 13.06 -8.47 -5.13
C MET A 84 13.98 -7.72 -4.16
N LYS A 85 15.20 -7.38 -4.60
CA LYS A 85 16.14 -6.57 -3.81
C LYS A 85 15.61 -5.16 -3.56
N THR A 86 15.05 -4.51 -4.58
CA THR A 86 14.43 -3.18 -4.45
C THR A 86 13.26 -3.21 -3.47
N HIS A 87 12.37 -4.19 -3.55
CA HIS A 87 11.24 -4.34 -2.62
C HIS A 87 11.72 -4.55 -1.18
N SER A 88 12.76 -5.36 -0.97
CA SER A 88 13.36 -5.56 0.35
C SER A 88 13.96 -4.26 0.90
N SER A 89 14.70 -3.49 0.09
CA SER A 89 15.26 -2.20 0.50
C SER A 89 14.18 -1.16 0.81
N ILE A 90 13.13 -1.06 -0.01
CA ILE A 90 12.00 -0.15 0.24
C ILE A 90 11.33 -0.51 1.57
N PHE A 91 11.12 -1.79 1.84
CA PHE A 91 10.53 -2.26 3.09
C PHE A 91 11.38 -1.89 4.32
N GLN A 92 12.71 -2.02 4.22
CA GLN A 92 13.60 -1.58 5.31
C GLN A 92 13.51 -0.08 5.56
N VAL A 93 13.54 0.72 4.48
CA VAL A 93 13.41 2.18 4.58
C VAL A 93 12.05 2.58 5.14
N SER A 94 10.96 1.92 4.73
CA SER A 94 9.62 2.21 5.26
C SER A 94 9.53 1.92 6.76
N LEU A 95 10.10 0.81 7.23
CA LEU A 95 10.16 0.50 8.67
C LEU A 95 10.89 1.58 9.46
N TYR A 96 12.01 2.09 8.95
CA TYR A 96 12.74 3.17 9.62
C TYR A 96 11.93 4.48 9.64
N LEU A 97 11.33 4.86 8.52
CA LEU A 97 10.51 6.07 8.44
C LEU A 97 9.31 6.01 9.39
N GLU A 98 8.62 4.86 9.45
CA GLU A 98 7.45 4.67 10.31
C GLU A 98 7.84 4.60 11.80
N SER A 99 9.01 4.02 12.11
CA SER A 99 9.59 4.06 13.47
C SER A 99 9.90 5.50 13.91
N MET A 100 10.52 6.30 13.03
CA MET A 100 10.78 7.72 13.30
C MET A 100 9.47 8.49 13.49
N ALA A 101 8.48 8.28 12.62
CA ALA A 101 7.18 8.92 12.72
C ALA A 101 6.46 8.58 14.04
N THR A 102 6.60 7.33 14.51
CA THR A 102 6.06 6.87 15.79
C THR A 102 6.66 7.64 16.98
N ILE A 103 7.99 7.79 16.98
CA ILE A 103 8.73 8.52 18.04
C ILE A 103 8.39 10.01 18.01
N ILE A 104 8.38 10.64 16.82
CA ILE A 104 8.04 12.05 16.66
C ILE A 104 6.62 12.31 17.18
N SER A 105 5.66 11.47 16.82
CA SER A 105 4.27 11.60 17.27
C SER A 105 4.13 11.48 18.79
N LEU A 106 4.95 10.61 19.41
CA LEU A 106 4.99 10.47 20.87
C LEU A 106 5.53 11.74 21.55
N ILE A 107 6.62 12.31 21.02
CA ILE A 107 7.23 13.55 21.54
C ILE A 107 6.26 14.74 21.41
N MET A 108 5.46 14.77 20.33
CA MET A 108 4.43 15.79 20.11
C MET A 108 3.19 15.60 20.99
N GLY A 109 3.15 14.59 21.86
CA GLY A 109 2.01 14.29 22.74
C GLY A 109 0.81 13.66 22.03
N GLN A 110 0.95 13.28 20.75
CA GLN A 110 -0.12 12.67 19.97
C GLN A 110 -0.15 11.15 20.17
N ARG A 111 -0.62 10.73 21.34
CA ARG A 111 -0.62 9.33 21.78
C ARG A 111 -1.37 8.39 20.84
N GLU A 112 -2.54 8.79 20.35
CA GLU A 112 -3.36 7.97 19.43
C GLU A 112 -2.65 7.67 18.11
N ILE A 113 -1.98 8.68 17.53
CA ILE A 113 -1.23 8.53 16.27
C ILE A 113 0.00 7.64 16.49
N SER A 114 0.73 7.86 17.59
CA SER A 114 1.88 7.02 17.94
C SER A 114 1.48 5.55 18.14
N LEU A 115 0.38 5.29 18.85
CA LEU A 115 -0.14 3.93 19.04
C LEU A 115 -0.56 3.29 17.71
N THR A 116 -1.23 4.05 16.84
CA THR A 116 -1.66 3.56 15.53
C THR A 116 -0.46 3.14 14.67
N LEU A 117 0.57 3.98 14.60
CA LEU A 117 1.81 3.67 13.86
C LEU A 117 2.56 2.49 14.48
N ALA A 118 2.61 2.39 15.82
CA ALA A 118 3.23 1.26 16.50
C ALA A 118 2.53 -0.08 16.18
N VAL A 119 1.20 -0.09 16.15
CA VAL A 119 0.42 -1.28 15.77
C VAL A 119 0.68 -1.64 14.31
N LEU A 120 0.72 -0.66 13.41
CA LEU A 120 1.04 -0.90 11.99
C LEU A 120 2.44 -1.50 11.80
N LEU A 121 3.45 -0.99 12.50
CA LEU A 121 4.80 -1.58 12.53
C LEU A 121 4.80 -3.04 12.96
N ILE A 122 4.10 -3.37 14.05
CA ILE A 122 4.00 -4.75 14.55
C ILE A 122 3.34 -5.66 13.50
N VAL A 123 2.25 -5.20 12.87
CA VAL A 123 1.55 -5.95 11.82
C VAL A 123 2.46 -6.16 10.60
N GLN A 124 3.20 -5.15 10.16
CA GLN A 124 4.14 -5.28 9.04
C GLN A 124 5.23 -6.32 9.32
N ILE A 125 5.82 -6.29 10.53
CA ILE A 125 6.84 -7.26 10.95
C ILE A 125 6.24 -8.67 11.02
N ALA A 126 5.05 -8.83 11.61
CA ALA A 126 4.37 -10.11 11.72
C ALA A 126 4.05 -10.71 10.34
N LEU A 127 3.56 -9.89 9.40
CA LEU A 127 3.34 -10.32 8.02
C LEU A 127 4.65 -10.71 7.33
N ASN A 128 5.72 -9.92 7.50
CA ASN A 128 7.01 -10.25 6.92
C ASN A 128 7.57 -11.58 7.44
N ILE A 129 7.49 -11.83 8.75
CA ILE A 129 7.88 -13.10 9.37
C ILE A 129 6.99 -14.24 8.85
N GLY A 130 5.67 -14.04 8.83
CA GLY A 130 4.72 -15.04 8.34
C GLY A 130 4.99 -15.45 6.89
N PHE A 131 5.21 -14.48 6.01
CA PHE A 131 5.60 -14.74 4.63
C PHE A 131 6.99 -15.37 4.53
N ALA A 132 7.97 -14.94 5.32
CA ALA A 132 9.30 -15.53 5.32
C ALA A 132 9.25 -17.02 5.70
N ILE A 133 8.48 -17.38 6.73
CA ILE A 133 8.29 -18.78 7.14
C ILE A 133 7.54 -19.58 6.06
N TYR A 134 6.50 -18.99 5.47
CA TYR A 134 5.72 -19.66 4.44
C TYR A 134 6.56 -19.95 3.19
N TYR A 135 7.34 -18.97 2.74
CA TYR A 135 8.17 -19.12 1.55
C TYR A 135 9.39 -20.01 1.81
N SER A 136 10.03 -19.94 2.99
CA SER A 136 11.17 -20.82 3.33
C SER A 136 10.80 -22.30 3.48
N LYS A 137 9.53 -22.60 3.76
CA LYS A 137 9.02 -23.98 3.78
C LYS A 137 8.65 -24.50 2.40
N ARG A 138 8.37 -23.60 1.45
CA ARG A 138 7.81 -23.95 0.14
C ARG A 138 8.86 -23.93 -0.97
N TYR A 139 9.93 -23.15 -0.80
CA TYR A 139 11.06 -23.00 -1.70
C TYR A 139 12.35 -23.28 -0.95
#